data_AF-A0A946FMD2-F1
#
_entry.id   AF-A0A946FMD2-F1
#
_cell.length_a   1.000
_cell.length_b   1.000
_cell.length_c   1.000
_cell.angle_alpha   90.00
_cell.angle_beta   90.00
_cell.angle_gamma   90.00
#
_symmetry.space_group_name_H-M   'P 1'
#
loop_
_entity.id
_entity.type
_entity.pdbx_description
1 polymer ?
#
loop_
_entity_poly.entity_id
_entity_poly.type
_entity_poly.pdbx_seq_one_letter_code
_entity_poly.pdbx_strand_id
1 'polypeptide(L)'
;KGEIGLLQDDTIERYCAEGALLKDGTIAPADVIVLATGYYPQGELVRRALGQEMADKIGPIWGEDADGELANMFKRTPQEGVWFIAGSLTQARVYSKYMALQIKALEEGLIDTGPIG
;
A
#
# COMPACT_ATOMS: atom_id res chain seq x y z
N LYS A 1 18.81 26.82 17.95
CA LYS A 1 17.87 26.93 16.81
C LYS A 1 18.24 25.83 15.85
N GLY A 2 17.34 24.90 15.52
CA GLY A 2 17.60 23.93 14.46
C GLY A 2 17.32 24.60 13.11
N GLU A 3 18.20 24.41 12.14
CA GLU A 3 17.98 24.80 10.75
C GLU A 3 17.59 23.54 9.97
N ILE A 4 16.52 23.62 9.17
CA ILE A 4 16.02 22.52 8.36
C ILE A 4 16.24 22.89 6.90
N GLY A 5 17.13 22.16 6.23
CA GLY A 5 17.36 22.28 4.79
C GLY A 5 16.43 21.36 3.99
N LEU A 6 16.15 21.73 2.74
CA LEU A 6 15.48 20.87 1.77
C LEU A 6 16.45 20.61 0.60
N LEU A 7 16.66 19.34 0.29
CA LEU A 7 17.46 18.89 -0.84
C LEU A 7 16.61 17.95 -1.70
N GLN A 8 16.70 18.08 -3.02
CA GLN A 8 16.01 17.18 -3.96
C GLN A 8 16.81 15.89 -4.12
N ASP A 9 16.15 14.74 -4.04
CA ASP A 9 16.80 13.43 -4.14
C ASP A 9 17.58 13.26 -5.46
N ASP A 10 17.04 13.77 -6.58
CA ASP A 10 17.71 13.72 -7.89
C ASP A 10 19.02 14.54 -7.96
N THR A 11 19.35 15.32 -6.93
CA THR A 11 20.66 15.99 -6.83
C THR A 11 21.72 15.13 -6.14
N ILE A 12 21.32 14.06 -5.46
CA ILE A 12 22.21 13.14 -4.76
C ILE A 12 22.75 12.11 -5.77
N GLU A 13 24.07 11.96 -5.81
CA GLU A 13 24.74 10.93 -6.62
C GLU A 13 24.85 9.62 -5.82
N ARG A 14 25.30 9.69 -4.57
CA ARG A 14 25.43 8.54 -3.65
C ARG A 14 25.64 8.98 -2.20
N TYR A 15 25.47 8.06 -1.27
CA TYR A 15 25.88 8.24 0.12
C TYR A 15 27.33 7.81 0.33
N CYS A 16 28.06 8.54 1.17
CA CYS A 16 29.45 8.28 1.55
C CYS A 16 29.66 8.48 3.05
N ALA A 17 30.88 8.26 3.54
CA ALA A 17 31.18 8.33 4.97
C ALA A 17 30.94 9.71 5.58
N GLU A 18 31.06 10.76 4.76
CA GLU A 18 30.93 12.17 5.14
C GLU A 18 29.49 12.70 5.04
N GLY A 19 28.58 11.97 4.38
CA GLY A 19 27.20 12.38 4.14
C GLY A 19 26.68 11.98 2.75
N ALA A 20 26.01 12.90 2.06
CA ALA A 20 25.52 12.70 0.70
C ALA A 20 26.38 13.47 -0.32
N LEU A 21 26.99 12.74 -1.27
CA LEU A 21 27.67 13.34 -2.41
C LEU A 21 26.63 13.79 -3.44
N LEU A 22 26.69 15.06 -3.82
CA LEU A 22 25.81 15.65 -4.83
C LEU A 22 26.40 15.50 -6.23
N LYS A 23 25.55 15.57 -7.25
CA LYS A 23 25.93 15.48 -8.67
C LYS A 23 26.86 16.61 -9.13
N ASP A 24 26.90 17.72 -8.41
CA ASP A 24 27.85 18.83 -8.65
C ASP A 24 29.23 18.63 -8.00
N GLY A 25 29.42 17.51 -7.28
CA GLY A 25 30.65 17.14 -6.60
C GLY A 25 30.76 17.66 -5.16
N THR A 26 29.79 18.44 -4.66
CA THR A 26 29.77 18.88 -3.27
C THR A 26 29.24 17.81 -2.32
N ILE A 27 29.54 17.92 -1.02
CA ILE A 27 29.04 17.00 0.01
C ILE A 27 28.07 17.75 0.90
N ALA A 28 26.85 17.22 1.04
CA ALA A 28 25.93 17.60 2.10
C ALA A 28 26.28 16.76 3.36
N PRO A 29 26.89 17.37 4.39
CA PRO A 29 27.39 16.64 5.54
C PRO A 29 26.25 16.08 6.40
N ALA A 30 26.38 14.84 6.85
CA ALA A 30 25.42 14.21 7.75
C ALA A 30 26.11 13.19 8.65
N ASP A 31 25.85 13.28 9.96
CA ASP A 31 26.31 12.26 10.92
C ASP A 31 25.45 10.98 10.87
N VAL A 32 24.18 11.12 10.46
CA VAL A 32 23.20 10.02 10.37
C VAL A 32 22.34 10.22 9.13
N ILE A 33 22.11 9.14 8.38
CA ILE A 33 21.18 9.09 7.25
C ILE A 33 20.04 8.13 7.61
N VAL A 34 18.80 8.62 7.52
CA VAL A 34 17.60 7.81 7.75
C VAL A 34 16.88 7.63 6.42
N LEU A 35 16.85 6.40 5.92
CA LEU A 35 16.18 6.06 4.67
C LEU A 35 14.69 5.79 4.94
N ALA A 36 13.85 6.78 4.64
CA ALA A 36 12.39 6.68 4.74
C ALA A 36 11.77 6.28 3.39
N THR A 37 12.26 5.21 2.76
CA THR A 37 11.94 4.80 1.37
C THR A 37 10.54 4.21 1.16
N GLY A 38 9.66 4.32 2.16
CA GLY A 38 8.29 3.82 2.10
C GLY A 38 8.17 2.29 2.12
N TYR A 39 6.99 1.81 1.73
CA TYR A 39 6.63 0.39 1.67
C TYR A 39 6.16 0.03 0.27
N TYR A 40 6.29 -1.26 -0.09
CA TYR A 40 5.63 -1.78 -1.26
C TYR A 40 4.10 -1.77 -1.10
N PRO A 41 3.33 -1.54 -2.19
CA PRO A 41 1.88 -1.64 -2.14
C PRO A 41 1.42 -3.07 -1.85
N GLN A 42 0.21 -3.23 -1.32
CA GLN A 42 -0.32 -4.56 -0.97
C GLN A 42 -0.42 -5.52 -2.16
N GLY A 43 -0.64 -4.99 -3.38
CA GLY A 43 -0.59 -5.81 -4.61
C GLY A 43 0.78 -6.45 -4.86
N GLU A 44 1.87 -5.79 -4.49
CA GLU A 44 3.21 -6.40 -4.60
C GLU A 44 3.41 -7.52 -3.58
N LEU A 45 2.81 -7.42 -2.39
CA LEU A 45 2.79 -8.51 -1.42
C LEU A 45 2.04 -9.74 -2.00
N VAL A 46 0.86 -9.52 -2.59
CA VAL A 46 0.11 -10.59 -3.27
C VAL A 46 0.95 -11.22 -4.37
N ARG A 47 1.55 -10.40 -5.25
CA ARG A 47 2.38 -10.88 -6.36
C ARG A 47 3.56 -11.73 -5.88
N ARG A 48 4.25 -11.30 -4.82
CA ARG A 48 5.38 -12.05 -4.24
C ARG A 48 4.98 -13.34 -3.55
N ALA A 49 3.85 -13.34 -2.84
CA ALA A 49 3.41 -14.47 -2.04
C ALA A 49 2.62 -15.52 -2.84
N LEU A 50 1.78 -15.06 -3.77
CA LEU A 50 0.76 -15.87 -4.47
C LEU A 50 0.93 -15.86 -6.00
N GLY A 51 1.90 -15.11 -6.53
CA GLY A 51 2.21 -15.05 -7.96
C GLY A 51 1.46 -13.98 -8.72
N GLN A 52 1.91 -13.75 -9.96
CA GLN A 52 1.36 -12.72 -10.86
C GLN A 52 -0.11 -12.99 -11.21
N GLU A 53 -0.46 -14.24 -11.51
CA GLU A 53 -1.83 -14.62 -11.87
C GLU A 53 -2.84 -14.25 -10.77
N MET A 54 -2.48 -14.43 -9.51
CA MET A 54 -3.32 -14.04 -8.37
C MET A 54 -3.44 -12.52 -8.24
N ALA A 55 -2.34 -11.80 -8.44
CA ALA A 55 -2.35 -10.33 -8.41
C ALA A 55 -3.23 -9.76 -9.52
N ASP A 56 -3.16 -10.33 -10.72
CA ASP A 56 -3.99 -9.93 -11.87
C ASP A 56 -5.46 -10.26 -11.65
N LYS A 57 -5.76 -11.43 -11.05
CA LYS A 57 -7.12 -11.82 -10.71
C LYS A 57 -7.74 -10.89 -9.67
N ILE A 58 -7.00 -10.50 -8.64
CA ILE A 58 -7.50 -9.56 -7.62
C ILE A 58 -7.63 -8.14 -8.21
N GLY A 59 -6.63 -7.70 -8.97
CA GLY A 59 -6.58 -6.34 -9.51
C GLY A 59 -6.03 -5.30 -8.52
N PRO A 60 -6.29 -4.01 -8.76
CA PRO A 60 -5.76 -2.91 -7.95
C PRO A 60 -6.21 -2.99 -6.48
N ILE A 61 -5.28 -2.80 -5.54
CA ILE A 61 -5.57 -2.70 -4.10
C ILE A 61 -5.19 -1.30 -3.68
N TRP A 62 -6.16 -0.53 -3.18
CA TRP A 62 -6.15 0.93 -3.12
C TRP A 62 -6.30 1.62 -4.48
N GLY A 63 -6.62 2.92 -4.43
CA GLY A 63 -7.03 3.70 -5.60
C GLY A 63 -8.54 3.73 -5.74
N GLU A 64 -9.02 4.43 -6.77
CA GLU A 64 -10.43 4.50 -7.14
C GLU A 64 -10.75 3.35 -8.09
N ASP A 65 -11.84 2.64 -7.81
CA ASP A 65 -12.38 1.56 -8.63
C ASP A 65 -13.48 2.11 -9.58
N ALA A 66 -13.97 1.29 -10.50
CA ALA A 66 -14.96 1.72 -11.51
C ALA A 66 -16.28 2.21 -10.91
N ASP A 67 -16.59 1.81 -9.67
CA ASP A 67 -17.74 2.26 -8.88
C ASP A 67 -17.50 3.59 -8.14
N GLY A 68 -16.30 4.17 -8.25
CA GLY A 68 -15.88 5.38 -7.55
C GLY A 68 -15.45 5.14 -6.08
N GLU A 69 -15.48 3.90 -5.61
CA GLU A 69 -15.08 3.52 -4.25
C GLU A 69 -13.63 3.04 -4.22
N LEU A 70 -13.10 2.75 -3.03
CA LEU A 70 -11.75 2.22 -2.89
C LEU A 70 -11.61 0.81 -3.51
N ALA A 71 -10.63 0.65 -4.40
CA ALA A 71 -10.37 -0.63 -5.07
C ALA A 71 -9.95 -1.74 -4.10
N ASN A 72 -10.72 -2.83 -4.09
CA ASN A 72 -10.50 -4.05 -3.28
C ASN A 72 -10.32 -3.83 -1.77
N MET A 73 -10.66 -2.66 -1.23
CA MET A 73 -10.51 -2.33 0.17
C MET A 73 -11.82 -2.51 0.93
N PHE A 74 -11.80 -3.34 1.98
CA PHE A 74 -12.94 -3.64 2.85
C PHE A 74 -14.18 -4.22 2.16
N LYS A 75 -14.05 -4.61 0.89
CA LYS A 75 -15.08 -5.26 0.06
C LYS A 75 -14.54 -6.58 -0.48
N ARG A 76 -15.44 -7.44 -0.96
CA ARG A 76 -15.06 -8.68 -1.65
C ARG A 76 -14.20 -8.34 -2.87
N THR A 77 -13.15 -9.11 -3.08
CA THR A 77 -12.32 -9.01 -4.30
C THR A 77 -12.83 -9.99 -5.38
N PRO A 78 -12.40 -9.85 -6.64
CA PRO A 78 -12.71 -10.84 -7.68
C PRO A 78 -12.11 -12.23 -7.40
N GLN A 79 -11.13 -12.35 -6.50
CA GLN A 79 -10.70 -13.63 -5.93
C GLN A 79 -11.57 -13.98 -4.72
N GLU A 80 -12.27 -15.11 -4.81
CA GLU A 80 -13.05 -15.66 -3.71
C GLU A 80 -12.18 -15.94 -2.47
N GLY A 81 -12.74 -15.65 -1.30
CA GLY A 81 -12.07 -15.88 -0.03
C GLY A 81 -11.04 -14.82 0.36
N VAL A 82 -10.87 -13.75 -0.43
CA VAL A 82 -9.87 -12.70 -0.18
C VAL A 82 -10.53 -11.35 0.07
N TRP A 83 -10.06 -10.68 1.13
CA TRP A 83 -10.38 -9.30 1.51
C TRP A 83 -9.13 -8.58 1.98
N PHE A 84 -9.10 -7.26 1.76
CA PHE A 84 -8.05 -6.39 2.29
C PHE A 84 -8.59 -5.41 3.32
N ILE A 85 -7.83 -5.27 4.41
CA ILE A 85 -8.03 -4.27 5.45
C ILE A 85 -6.70 -3.57 5.69
N ALA A 86 -6.69 -2.25 5.65
CA ALA A 86 -5.52 -1.40 5.85
C ALA A 86 -5.97 0.05 6.09
N GLY A 87 -5.03 0.99 6.11
CA GLY A 87 -5.31 2.41 6.30
C GLY A 87 -5.21 2.85 7.76
N SER A 88 -5.79 4.01 8.06
CA SER A 88 -5.73 4.56 9.43
C SER A 88 -6.57 3.72 10.40
N LEU A 89 -6.29 3.87 11.71
CA LEU A 89 -7.08 3.20 12.75
C LEU A 89 -8.57 3.52 12.64
N THR A 90 -8.93 4.74 12.23
CA THR A 90 -10.33 5.14 12.01
C THR A 90 -10.96 4.33 10.87
N GLN A 91 -10.29 4.22 9.73
CA GLN A 91 -10.79 3.42 8.60
C GLN A 91 -10.94 1.95 8.98
N ALA A 92 -9.88 1.33 9.52
CA ALA A 92 -9.91 -0.07 9.93
C ALA A 92 -11.00 -0.34 10.98
N ARG A 93 -11.18 0.56 11.97
CA ARG A 93 -12.23 0.43 12.99
C ARG A 93 -13.62 0.47 12.36
N VAL A 94 -13.90 1.43 11.48
CA VAL A 94 -15.22 1.58 10.85
C VAL A 94 -15.51 0.39 9.94
N TYR A 95 -14.57 0.04 9.07
CA TYR A 95 -14.81 -0.93 8.01
C TYR A 95 -14.69 -2.39 8.43
N SER A 96 -13.98 -2.69 9.53
CA SER A 96 -13.88 -4.06 10.05
C SER A 96 -15.24 -4.71 10.31
N LYS A 97 -16.21 -3.96 10.84
CA LYS A 97 -17.57 -4.47 11.10
C LYS A 97 -18.28 -4.84 9.80
N TYR A 98 -18.19 -3.99 8.78
CA TYR A 98 -18.85 -4.23 7.50
C TYR A 98 -18.23 -5.43 6.77
N MET A 99 -16.90 -5.54 6.79
CA MET A 99 -16.19 -6.69 6.24
C MET A 99 -16.56 -7.99 6.97
N ALA A 100 -16.63 -7.98 8.31
CA ALA A 100 -17.04 -9.14 9.10
C ALA A 100 -18.49 -9.57 8.79
N LEU A 101 -19.40 -8.61 8.58
CA LEU A 101 -20.78 -8.90 8.19
C LEU A 101 -20.87 -9.50 6.78
N GLN A 102 -20.06 -9.04 5.83
CA GLN A 102 -19.97 -9.66 4.49
C GLN A 102 -19.52 -11.11 4.58
N ILE A 103 -18.43 -11.37 5.33
CA ILE A 103 -17.91 -12.73 5.53
C ILE A 103 -18.98 -13.61 6.20
N LYS A 104 -19.60 -13.12 7.27
CA LYS A 104 -20.65 -13.86 7.98
C LYS A 104 -21.84 -14.19 7.09
N ALA A 105 -22.28 -13.24 6.26
CA ALA A 105 -23.37 -13.43 5.32
C ALA A 105 -23.04 -14.48 4.25
N LEU A 106 -21.78 -14.54 3.77
CA LEU A 106 -21.34 -15.60 2.87
C LEU A 106 -21.38 -16.98 3.54
N GLU A 107 -20.83 -17.09 4.74
CA GLU A 107 -20.80 -18.35 5.50
C GLU A 107 -22.20 -18.88 5.83
N GLU A 108 -23.19 -18.00 6.00
CA GLU A 108 -24.59 -18.35 6.23
C GLU A 108 -25.42 -18.51 4.94
N GLY A 109 -24.83 -18.30 3.76
CA GLY A 109 -25.55 -18.38 2.49
C GLY A 109 -26.61 -17.29 2.30
N LEU A 110 -26.44 -16.14 2.95
CA LEU A 110 -27.38 -15.00 2.90
C LEU A 110 -27.15 -14.08 1.70
N ILE A 111 -26.01 -14.18 1.04
CA ILE A 111 -25.65 -13.41 -0.16
C ILE A 111 -25.01 -14.31 -1.22
N ASP A 112 -25.20 -13.95 -2.49
CA ASP A 112 -24.68 -14.71 -3.64
C ASP A 112 -23.14 -14.66 -3.69
N THR A 113 -22.52 -15.77 -4.03
CA THR A 113 -21.07 -15.92 -4.22
C THR A 113 -20.60 -15.59 -5.64
N GLY A 114 -21.52 -15.30 -6.57
CA GLY A 114 -21.17 -14.83 -7.91
C GLY A 114 -20.20 -13.64 -7.90
N PRO A 115 -19.42 -13.46 -8.99
CA PRO A 115 -18.54 -12.30 -9.11
C PRO A 115 -19.38 -11.02 -9.03
N ILE A 116 -18.85 -10.02 -8.32
CA ILE A 116 -19.45 -8.69 -8.32
C ILE A 116 -19.29 -8.16 -9.75
N GLY A 117 -20.40 -8.14 -10.49
CA GLY A 117 -20.49 -7.49 -11.80
C GLY A 117 -20.57 -5.99 -11.67
#